data_AF-A0A8C5J0D5-F1
#
_entry.id   AF-A0A8C5J0D5-F1
#
_cell.length_a   1.000
_cell.length_b   1.000
_cell.length_c   1.000
_cell.angle_alpha   90.00
_cell.angle_beta   90.00
_cell.angle_gamma   90.00
#
_symmetry.space_group_name_H-M   'P 1'
#
loop_
_entity.id
_entity.type
_entity.pdbx_description
1 polymer ?
#
loop_
_entity_poly.entity_id
_entity_poly.type
_entity_poly.pdbx_seq_one_letter_code
_entity_poly.pdbx_strand_id
1 'polypeptide(L)'
;MAKAAQGLVQRLVQRGPELVGAAVKYSKPRLATFWYYAKVELAPPTPAEIPRAIDSMKDLVRAFQSGRLAQLTVKDAVRNGLVATEVLMWFYIGEIIGKRGLIGYNV
;
A
#
# COMPACT_ATOMS: atom_id res chain seq x y z
N MET A 1 17.74 17.77 -38.20
CA MET A 1 16.91 17.31 -37.07
C MET A 1 16.07 16.07 -37.41
N ALA A 2 15.41 15.99 -38.57
CA ALA A 2 14.59 14.83 -38.96
C ALA A 2 15.33 13.47 -39.04
N LYS A 3 16.54 13.40 -39.61
CA LYS A 3 17.33 12.14 -39.69
C LYS A 3 17.76 11.59 -38.32
N ALA A 4 18.04 12.46 -37.36
CA ALA A 4 18.40 12.06 -36.00
C ALA A 4 17.18 11.48 -35.25
N ALA A 5 16.00 12.08 -35.44
CA ALA A 5 14.74 11.55 -34.92
C ALA A 5 14.39 10.19 -35.55
N GLN A 6 14.60 10.01 -36.86
CA GLN A 6 14.40 8.74 -37.55
C GLN A 6 15.33 7.63 -37.01
N GLY A 7 16.61 7.93 -36.78
CA GLY A 7 17.55 6.98 -36.19
C GLY A 7 17.22 6.62 -34.74
N LEU A 8 16.70 7.57 -33.95
CA LEU A 8 16.23 7.31 -32.59
C LEU A 8 15.01 6.38 -32.59
N VAL A 9 14.01 6.66 -33.44
CA VAL A 9 12.82 5.83 -33.60
C VAL A 9 13.21 4.41 -34.03
N GLN A 10 14.14 4.27 -34.97
CA GLN A 10 14.61 2.96 -35.42
C GLN A 10 15.29 2.17 -34.31
N ARG A 11 16.09 2.83 -33.45
CA ARG A 11 16.69 2.20 -32.25
C ARG A 11 15.65 1.81 -31.22
N LEU A 12 14.63 2.64 -30.99
CA LEU A 12 13.53 2.34 -30.07
C LEU A 12 12.67 1.17 -30.56
N VAL A 13 12.42 1.09 -31.86
CA VAL A 13 11.70 -0.04 -32.47
C VAL A 13 12.51 -1.33 -32.38
N GLN A 14 13.83 -1.26 -32.61
CA GLN A 14 14.70 -2.43 -32.57
C GLN A 14 14.98 -2.92 -31.14
N ARG A 15 15.19 -2.01 -30.17
CA ARG A 15 15.56 -2.34 -28.79
C ARG A 15 14.37 -2.36 -27.82
N GLY A 16 13.25 -1.76 -28.20
CA GLY A 16 12.03 -1.71 -27.39
C GLY A 16 11.55 -3.10 -26.93
N PRO A 17 11.45 -4.10 -27.83
CA PRO A 17 11.05 -5.45 -27.44
C PRO A 17 12.00 -6.09 -26.43
N GLU A 18 13.31 -5.88 -26.58
CA GLU A 18 14.33 -6.39 -25.65
C GLU A 18 14.17 -5.76 -24.25
N LEU A 19 13.97 -4.45 -24.19
CA LEU A 19 13.78 -3.72 -22.93
C LEU A 19 12.48 -4.12 -22.23
N VAL A 20 11.39 -4.31 -22.97
CA VAL A 20 10.12 -4.80 -22.43
C VAL A 20 10.30 -6.23 -21.89
N GLY A 21 10.96 -7.12 -22.65
CA GLY A 21 11.26 -8.47 -22.20
C GLY A 21 12.10 -8.50 -20.91
N ALA A 22 13.11 -7.63 -20.83
CA ALA A 22 13.92 -7.46 -19.62
C ALA A 22 13.09 -6.94 -18.43
N ALA A 23 12.24 -5.93 -18.65
CA ALA A 23 11.35 -5.39 -17.62
C ALA A 23 10.37 -6.44 -17.10
N VAL A 24 9.76 -7.24 -17.99
CA VAL A 24 8.85 -8.33 -17.60
C VAL A 24 9.61 -9.40 -16.80
N LYS A 25 10.80 -9.81 -17.25
CA LYS A 25 11.63 -10.80 -16.54
C LYS A 25 12.03 -10.31 -15.15
N TYR A 26 12.31 -9.02 -14.99
CA TYR A 26 12.65 -8.41 -13.72
C TYR A 26 11.44 -8.28 -12.77
N SER A 27 10.30 -7.82 -13.28
CA SER A 27 9.12 -7.50 -12.48
C SER A 27 8.29 -8.72 -12.10
N LYS A 28 8.21 -9.74 -12.96
CA LYS A 28 7.38 -10.93 -12.74
C LYS A 28 7.64 -11.64 -11.40
N PRO A 29 8.88 -12.00 -11.01
CA PRO A 29 9.11 -12.66 -9.72
C PRO A 29 8.78 -11.75 -8.53
N ARG A 30 9.03 -10.45 -8.63
CA ARG A 30 8.75 -9.48 -7.56
C ARG A 30 7.24 -9.31 -7.33
N LEU A 31 6.49 -9.21 -8.42
CA LEU A 31 5.03 -9.17 -8.37
C LEU A 31 4.44 -10.48 -7.86
N ALA A 32 5.07 -11.63 -8.16
CA ALA A 32 4.65 -12.91 -7.62
C ALA A 32 4.82 -12.97 -6.09
N THR A 33 5.95 -12.49 -5.56
CA THR A 33 6.17 -12.39 -4.11
C THR A 33 5.20 -11.42 -3.47
N PHE A 34 4.99 -10.24 -4.05
CA PHE A 34 3.99 -9.28 -3.57
C PHE A 34 2.59 -9.91 -3.53
N TRP A 35 2.18 -10.60 -4.60
CA TRP A 35 0.88 -11.24 -4.70
C TRP A 35 0.67 -12.36 -3.68
N TYR A 36 1.73 -13.11 -3.36
CA TYR A 36 1.70 -14.14 -2.33
C TYR A 36 1.30 -13.56 -0.96
N TYR A 37 1.94 -12.47 -0.52
CA TYR A 37 1.62 -11.82 0.76
C TYR A 37 0.32 -11.03 0.71
N ALA A 38 0.07 -10.30 -0.39
CA ALA A 38 -1.14 -9.50 -0.55
C ALA A 38 -2.43 -10.33 -0.42
N LYS A 39 -2.40 -11.59 -0.87
CA LYS A 39 -3.54 -12.51 -0.76
C LYS A 39 -3.93 -12.87 0.68
N VAL A 40 -3.02 -12.77 1.63
CA VAL A 40 -3.26 -13.15 3.02
C VAL A 40 -3.32 -11.94 3.95
N GLU A 41 -2.49 -10.92 3.69
CA GLU A 41 -2.39 -9.74 4.56
C GLU A 41 -3.30 -8.58 4.13
N LEU A 42 -3.60 -8.46 2.83
CA LEU A 42 -4.44 -7.38 2.28
C LEU A 42 -5.83 -7.85 1.86
N ALA A 43 -6.17 -9.12 2.14
CA ALA A 43 -7.50 -9.64 1.90
C ALA A 43 -8.50 -8.99 2.85
N PRO A 44 -9.73 -8.69 2.38
CA PRO A 44 -10.81 -8.31 3.28
C PRO A 44 -11.00 -9.38 4.36
N PRO A 45 -11.22 -8.98 5.62
CA PRO A 45 -11.43 -9.93 6.70
C PRO A 45 -12.69 -10.75 6.47
N THR A 46 -12.71 -11.95 7.01
CA THR A 46 -13.91 -12.78 7.05
C THR A 46 -14.93 -12.21 8.04
N PRO A 47 -16.24 -12.41 7.83
CA PRO A 47 -17.26 -11.92 8.76
C PRO A 47 -17.08 -12.42 10.20
N ALA A 48 -16.48 -13.60 10.40
CA ALA A 48 -16.21 -14.18 11.70
C ALA A 48 -15.11 -13.43 12.49
N GLU A 49 -14.27 -12.65 11.83
CA GLU A 49 -13.18 -11.88 12.46
C GLU A 49 -13.67 -10.52 12.99
N ILE A 50 -14.81 -10.02 12.49
CA ILE A 50 -15.38 -8.72 12.88
C ILE A 50 -15.69 -8.65 14.39
N PRO A 51 -16.38 -9.63 15.00
CA PRO A 51 -16.64 -9.59 16.45
C PRO A 51 -15.35 -9.53 17.28
N ARG A 52 -14.31 -10.26 16.87
CA ARG A 52 -13.01 -10.27 17.56
C ARG A 52 -12.31 -8.90 17.48
N ALA A 53 -12.41 -8.22 16.34
CA ALA A 53 -11.89 -6.88 16.16
C ALA A 53 -12.62 -5.86 17.06
N ILE A 54 -13.95 -5.98 17.17
CA ILE A 54 -14.77 -5.14 18.06
C ILE A 54 -14.37 -5.35 19.53
N ASP A 55 -14.20 -6.59 19.96
CA ASP A 55 -13.81 -6.89 21.34
C ASP A 55 -12.40 -6.38 21.65
N SER A 56 -11.46 -6.52 20.70
CA SER A 56 -10.12 -5.94 20.82
C SER A 56 -10.16 -4.42 20.99
N MET A 57 -11.05 -3.73 20.25
CA MET A 57 -11.25 -2.29 20.41
C MET A 57 -11.79 -1.92 21.80
N LYS A 58 -12.75 -2.67 22.34
CA LYS A 58 -13.27 -2.44 23.70
C LYS A 58 -12.16 -2.57 24.74
N ASP A 59 -11.26 -3.53 24.58
CA ASP A 59 -10.15 -3.72 25.51
C ASP A 59 -9.12 -2.58 25.44
N LEU A 60 -8.90 -2.00 24.25
CA LEU A 60 -8.10 -0.77 24.11
C LEU A 60 -8.73 0.41 24.86
N VAL A 61 -10.06 0.58 24.76
CA VAL A 61 -10.78 1.62 25.51
C VAL A 61 -10.65 1.42 27.02
N ARG A 62 -10.78 0.18 27.51
CA ARG A 62 -10.57 -0.15 28.93
C ARG A 62 -9.13 0.09 29.38
N ALA A 63 -8.15 -0.18 28.51
CA ALA A 63 -6.74 0.09 28.79
C ALA A 63 -6.47 1.60 28.92
N PHE A 64 -7.15 2.41 28.10
CA PHE A 64 -7.10 3.87 28.20
C PHE A 64 -7.73 4.36 29.51
N GLN A 65 -8.94 3.90 29.83
CA GLN A 65 -9.66 4.28 31.05
C GLN A 65 -8.92 3.91 32.33
N SER A 66 -8.23 2.77 32.35
CA SER A 66 -7.45 2.30 33.50
C SER A 66 -6.07 2.95 33.63
N GLY A 67 -5.67 3.84 32.71
CA GLY A 67 -4.37 4.50 32.73
C GLY A 67 -3.20 3.60 32.30
N ARG A 68 -3.46 2.37 31.85
CA ARG A 68 -2.44 1.39 31.43
C ARG A 68 -1.59 1.88 30.26
N LEU A 69 -2.09 2.82 29.45
CA LEU A 69 -1.31 3.40 28.36
C LEU A 69 -0.07 4.17 28.85
N ALA A 70 -0.10 4.73 30.06
CA ALA A 70 1.05 5.43 30.63
C ALA A 70 2.20 4.47 31.02
N GLN A 71 1.94 3.16 31.05
CA GLN A 71 2.92 2.12 31.35
C GLN A 71 3.60 1.56 30.09
N LEU A 72 3.24 2.03 28.90
CA LEU A 72 3.84 1.58 27.65
C LEU A 72 5.27 2.09 27.49
N THR A 73 6.15 1.24 26.97
CA THR A 73 7.49 1.68 26.58
C THR A 73 7.39 2.58 25.34
N VAL A 74 8.38 3.47 25.16
CA VAL A 74 8.44 4.36 23.99
C VAL A 74 8.46 3.56 22.69
N LYS A 75 9.16 2.42 22.68
CA LYS A 75 9.22 1.53 21.50
C LYS A 75 7.85 1.02 21.11
N ASP A 76 7.04 0.60 22.07
CA ASP A 76 5.68 0.08 21.81
C ASP A 76 4.74 1.19 21.37
N ALA A 77 4.83 2.36 22.00
CA ALA A 77 4.06 3.53 21.62
C ALA A 77 4.35 3.96 20.16
N VAL A 78 5.63 4.01 19.77
CA VAL A 78 6.03 4.36 18.40
C VAL A 78 5.55 3.29 17.42
N ARG A 79 5.72 2.00 17.72
CA ARG A 79 5.23 0.91 16.85
C ARG A 79 3.73 1.01 16.62
N ASN A 80 2.95 1.20 17.68
CA ASN A 80 1.49 1.33 17.58
C ASN A 80 1.09 2.60 16.83
N GLY A 81 1.82 3.70 17.02
CA GLY A 81 1.63 4.95 16.28
C GLY A 81 1.89 4.81 14.78
N LEU A 82 2.93 4.04 14.39
CA LEU A 82 3.21 3.75 12.98
C LEU A 82 2.09 2.95 12.32
N VAL A 83 1.58 1.91 13.00
CA VAL A 83 0.43 1.12 12.50
C VAL A 83 -0.83 2.00 12.40
N ALA A 84 -1.10 2.85 13.40
CA ALA A 84 -2.23 3.78 13.35
C ALA A 84 -2.12 4.77 12.17
N THR A 85 -0.90 5.26 11.89
CA THR A 85 -0.62 6.13 10.75
C THR A 85 -0.82 5.40 9.43
N GLU A 86 -0.41 4.15 9.31
CA GLU A 86 -0.65 3.31 8.13
C GLU A 86 -2.15 3.17 7.84
N VAL A 87 -2.96 2.85 8.87
CA VAL A 87 -4.42 2.77 8.73
C VAL A 87 -5.04 4.11 8.30
N LEU A 88 -4.53 5.23 8.82
CA LEU A 88 -4.95 6.57 8.37
C LEU A 88 -4.62 6.80 6.89
N MET A 89 -3.46 6.35 6.41
CA MET A 89 -3.10 6.47 4.99
C MET A 89 -4.04 5.67 4.08
N TRP A 90 -4.54 4.51 4.53
CA TRP A 90 -5.56 3.76 3.79
C TRP A 90 -6.86 4.53 3.60
N PHE A 91 -7.26 5.36 4.56
CA PHE A 91 -8.41 6.27 4.39
C PHE A 91 -8.17 7.27 3.25
N TYR A 92 -6.98 7.89 3.17
CA TYR A 92 -6.64 8.81 2.08
C TYR A 92 -6.52 8.12 0.72
N ILE A 93 -6.07 6.87 0.67
CA ILE A 93 -6.13 6.06 -0.57
C ILE A 93 -7.60 5.89 -1.01
N GLY A 94 -8.51 5.64 -0.07
CA GLY A 94 -9.95 5.62 -0.33
C GLY A 94 -10.48 6.94 -0.88
N GLU A 95 -10.03 8.08 -0.33
CA GLU A 95 -10.37 9.41 -0.84
C GLU A 95 -9.85 9.62 -2.28
N ILE A 96 -8.63 9.19 -2.59
CA ILE A 96 -8.04 9.24 -3.94
C ILE A 96 -8.91 8.46 -4.94
N ILE A 97 -9.38 7.28 -4.56
CA ILE A 97 -10.32 6.47 -5.37
C ILE A 97 -11.66 7.21 -5.52
N GLY A 98 -12.20 7.76 -4.41
CA GLY A 98 -13.47 8.46 -4.39
C GLY A 98 -13.49 9.73 -5.26
N LYS A 99 -12.43 10.53 -5.23
CA LYS A 99 -12.28 11.74 -6.05
C LYS A 99 -11.77 11.47 -7.46
N ARG A 100 -11.33 10.23 -7.73
CA ARG A 100 -10.80 9.77 -9.03
C ARG A 100 -9.60 10.57 -9.53
N GLY A 101 -8.75 11.02 -8.61
CA GLY A 101 -7.63 11.90 -8.92
C GLY A 101 -6.53 11.79 -7.88
N LEU A 102 -5.28 11.78 -8.33
CA LEU A 102 -4.12 11.76 -7.43
C LEU A 102 -3.89 13.14 -6.78
N ILE A 103 -4.24 14.22 -7.47
CA ILE A 103 -3.95 15.60 -7.05
C ILE A 103 -5.23 16.41 -7.08
N GLY A 104 -5.62 16.95 -5.92
CA GLY A 104 -6.78 17.83 -5.77
C GLY A 104 -8.12 17.17 -6.14
N TYR A 105 -9.17 17.97 -6.09
CA TYR A 105 -10.46 17.63 -6.69
C TYR A 105 -10.53 18.23 -8.08
N ASN A 106 -11.11 17.50 -9.02
CA ASN A 106 -11.43 18.02 -10.35
C ASN A 106 -12.71 18.86 -10.24
N VAL A 107 -12.56 20.14 -9.88
CA VAL A 107 -13.64 21.13 -9.74
C VAL A 107 -13.80 21.96 -11.01
#